data_AF-A0A8T1N0C2-F1
#
_entry.id   AF-A0A8T1N0C2-F1
#
_cell.length_a   1.000
_cell.length_b   1.000
_cell.length_c   1.000
_cell.angle_alpha   90.00
_cell.angle_beta   90.00
_cell.angle_gamma   90.00
#
_symmetry.space_group_name_H-M   'P 1'
#
loop_
_entity.id
_entity.type
_entity.pdbx_description
1 polymer ?
#
loop_
_entity_poly.entity_id
_entity_poly.type
_entity_poly.pdbx_seq_one_letter_code
_entity_poly.pdbx_strand_id
1 'polypeptide(L)'
;MANLLHSLIITCLTFGWFQVDGLQCYTCAICDVPPNPEHARIDDDCGTCLTLRMYHDGSLSYTQMHCVDECPPMLEYELSPGQVAKMACCNTNLCVAGEHKSE
;
A
#
# COMPACT_ATOMS: atom_id res chain seq x y z
N MET A 1 13.90 17.14 58.37
CA MET A 1 14.62 16.23 57.46
C MET A 1 13.89 14.90 57.53
N ALA A 2 12.93 14.69 56.63
CA ALA A 2 13.10 14.04 55.32
C ALA A 2 12.48 12.65 55.42
N ASN A 3 11.22 12.51 55.01
CA ASN A 3 10.55 11.25 54.66
C ASN A 3 9.28 11.58 53.85
N LEU A 4 9.44 12.33 52.76
CA LEU A 4 8.43 12.63 51.74
C LEU A 4 8.90 12.06 50.39
N LEU A 5 9.27 10.78 50.36
CA LEU A 5 9.93 10.15 49.22
C LEU A 5 9.29 8.80 48.87
N HIS A 6 7.96 8.75 48.78
CA HIS A 6 7.25 7.56 48.27
C HIS A 6 6.15 7.86 47.24
N SER A 7 6.02 9.11 46.75
CA SER A 7 4.91 9.51 45.86
C SER A 7 5.32 9.83 44.41
N LEU A 8 6.40 9.26 43.88
CA LEU A 8 6.94 9.68 42.57
C LEU A 8 7.30 8.54 41.59
N ILE A 9 6.77 7.32 41.74
CA ILE A 9 7.20 6.18 40.89
C ILE A 9 6.03 5.37 40.29
N ILE A 10 4.80 5.90 40.14
CA ILE A 10 3.73 5.09 39.51
C ILE A 10 2.72 5.94 38.70
N THR A 11 3.19 6.79 37.79
CA THR A 11 2.29 7.45 36.82
C THR A 11 2.85 7.57 35.39
N CYS A 12 3.99 6.94 35.06
CA CYS A 12 4.64 7.10 33.75
C CYS A 12 4.52 5.94 32.75
N LEU A 13 3.74 4.87 33.00
CA LEU A 13 3.77 3.66 32.15
C LEU A 13 2.41 3.24 31.58
N THR A 14 1.59 4.20 31.17
CA THR A 14 0.43 3.92 30.31
C THR A 14 0.42 4.84 29.09
N PHE A 15 1.57 5.02 28.44
CA PHE A 15 1.56 5.33 27.02
C PHE A 15 1.27 4.00 26.32
N GLY A 16 -0.02 3.69 26.18
CA GLY A 16 -0.46 2.65 25.26
C GLY A 16 0.02 3.06 23.89
N TRP A 17 0.99 2.33 23.35
CA TRP A 17 1.31 2.38 21.94
C TRP A 17 0.04 1.93 21.20
N PHE A 18 -0.75 2.90 20.71
CA PHE A 18 -1.69 2.62 19.64
C PHE A 18 -0.82 2.21 18.46
N GLN A 19 -0.63 0.90 18.28
CA GLN A 19 -0.23 0.36 17.00
C GLN A 19 -1.37 0.71 16.06
N VAL A 20 -1.21 1.79 15.31
CA VAL A 20 -2.03 2.02 14.13
C VAL A 20 -1.59 0.90 13.21
N ASP A 21 -2.38 -0.17 13.13
CA ASP A 21 -2.13 -1.22 12.14
C ASP A 21 -2.17 -0.53 10.77
N GLY A 22 -1.00 -0.36 10.15
CA GLY A 22 -0.92 0.28 8.85
C GLY A 22 -1.54 -0.59 7.76
N LEU A 23 -1.74 0.00 6.59
CA LEU A 23 -2.52 -0.60 5.51
C LEU A 23 -1.86 -1.89 5.02
N GLN A 24 -2.65 -2.94 4.77
CA GLN A 24 -2.17 -4.16 4.14
C GLN A 24 -2.34 -4.08 2.63
N CYS A 25 -1.30 -4.37 1.85
CA CYS A 25 -1.34 -4.31 0.39
C CYS A 25 -0.83 -5.61 -0.24
N TYR A 26 -1.43 -6.00 -1.36
CA TYR A 26 -0.82 -7.00 -2.23
C TYR A 26 0.44 -6.43 -2.88
N THR A 27 1.52 -7.21 -2.91
CA THR A 27 2.78 -6.85 -3.58
C THR A 27 3.25 -7.95 -4.53
N CYS A 28 3.60 -7.55 -5.75
CA CYS A 28 4.09 -8.45 -6.79
C CYS A 28 4.72 -7.69 -7.96
N ALA A 29 5.79 -8.26 -8.53
CA ALA A 29 6.50 -7.70 -9.68
C ALA A 29 5.83 -8.03 -11.03
N ILE A 30 5.12 -9.16 -11.10
CA ILE A 30 4.25 -9.56 -12.20
C ILE A 30 3.06 -10.25 -11.55
N CYS A 31 1.91 -9.58 -11.58
CA CYS A 31 0.67 -10.02 -10.94
C CYS A 31 -0.30 -10.55 -12.00
N ASP A 32 -0.97 -11.66 -11.70
CA ASP A 32 -2.22 -12.00 -12.37
C ASP A 32 -3.27 -10.93 -12.07
N VAL A 33 -4.22 -10.73 -12.99
CA VAL A 33 -5.36 -9.82 -12.79
C VAL A 33 -6.66 -10.58 -13.03
N PRO A 34 -7.50 -10.78 -11.98
CA PRO A 34 -7.30 -10.35 -10.59
C PRO A 34 -6.14 -11.10 -9.91
N PRO A 35 -5.48 -10.51 -8.89
CA PRO A 35 -4.37 -11.17 -8.21
C PRO A 35 -4.87 -12.44 -7.51
N ASN A 36 -4.13 -13.53 -7.67
CA ASN A 36 -4.38 -14.73 -6.89
C ASN A 36 -3.89 -14.49 -5.45
N PRO A 37 -4.78 -14.46 -4.44
CA PRO A 37 -4.39 -14.22 -3.05
C PRO A 37 -3.48 -15.32 -2.49
N GLU A 38 -3.43 -16.51 -3.10
CA GLU A 38 -2.52 -17.59 -2.70
C GLU A 38 -1.08 -17.37 -3.21
N HIS A 39 -0.90 -16.54 -4.24
CA HIS A 39 0.40 -16.30 -4.87
C HIS A 39 0.91 -14.86 -4.67
N ALA A 40 0.03 -13.91 -4.37
CA ALA A 40 0.40 -12.54 -4.07
C ALA A 40 1.02 -12.47 -2.67
N ARG A 41 2.16 -11.77 -2.56
CA ARG A 41 2.71 -11.42 -1.25
C ARG A 41 1.83 -10.33 -0.64
N ILE A 42 1.70 -10.34 0.69
CA ILE A 42 1.04 -9.28 1.44
C ILE A 42 2.14 -8.58 2.24
N ASP A 43 2.23 -7.27 2.07
CA ASP A 43 3.04 -6.41 2.95
C ASP A 43 2.10 -5.59 3.83
N ASP A 44 2.50 -5.44 5.10
CA ASP A 44 1.80 -4.68 6.14
C ASP A 44 2.45 -3.30 6.33
N ASP A 45 1.79 -2.43 7.10
CA ASP A 45 2.28 -1.10 7.45
C ASP A 45 2.48 -0.14 6.25
N CYS A 46 1.68 -0.32 5.20
CA CYS A 46 1.70 0.55 4.03
C CYS A 46 0.98 1.89 4.29
N GLY A 47 1.40 2.95 3.61
CA GLY A 47 0.63 4.19 3.53
C GLY A 47 -0.49 4.12 2.48
N THR A 48 -0.24 3.43 1.37
CA THR A 48 -1.13 3.30 0.21
C THR A 48 -0.80 2.04 -0.59
N CYS A 49 -1.82 1.42 -1.19
CA CYS A 49 -1.62 0.34 -2.16
C CYS A 49 -1.58 0.92 -3.58
N LEU A 50 -0.46 0.73 -4.27
CA LEU A 50 -0.24 1.17 -5.65
C LEU A 50 -0.38 -0.01 -6.61
N THR A 51 -1.17 0.17 -7.67
CA THR A 51 -1.26 -0.76 -8.82
C THR A 51 -0.69 -0.06 -10.05
N LEU A 52 0.34 -0.66 -10.66
CA LEU A 52 0.95 -0.20 -11.91
C LEU A 52 0.60 -1.17 -13.04
N ARG A 53 -0.02 -0.69 -14.09
CA ARG A 53 -0.38 -1.45 -15.30
C ARG A 53 0.42 -0.96 -16.47
N MET A 54 1.09 -1.89 -17.14
CA MET A 54 1.96 -1.61 -18.26
C MET A 54 1.30 -2.10 -19.52
N TYR A 55 1.09 -1.20 -20.46
CA TYR A 55 0.45 -1.47 -21.75
C TYR A 55 1.50 -1.41 -22.86
N HIS A 56 1.39 -2.31 -23.82
CA HIS A 56 2.15 -2.32 -25.06
C HIS A 56 1.18 -2.40 -26.24
N ASP A 57 1.24 -1.44 -27.16
CA ASP A 57 0.33 -1.30 -28.30
C ASP A 57 -1.15 -1.38 -27.91
N GLY A 58 -1.50 -0.76 -26.77
CA GLY A 58 -2.85 -0.75 -26.21
C GLY A 58 -3.27 -2.03 -25.48
N SER A 59 -2.45 -3.08 -25.49
CA SER A 59 -2.71 -4.34 -24.77
C SER A 59 -2.02 -4.34 -23.41
N LEU A 60 -2.69 -4.82 -22.36
CA LEU A 60 -2.07 -4.99 -21.06
C LEU A 60 -0.95 -6.05 -21.16
N SER A 61 0.27 -5.63 -20.88
CA SER A 61 1.47 -6.49 -20.88
C SER A 61 1.63 -7.17 -19.52
N TYR A 62 1.65 -6.38 -18.45
CA TYR A 62 1.71 -6.91 -17.08
C TYR A 62 1.17 -5.90 -16.06
N THR A 63 0.87 -6.41 -14.87
CA THR A 63 0.49 -5.61 -13.70
C THR A 63 1.49 -5.81 -12.58
N GLN A 64 1.75 -4.74 -11.83
CA GLN A 64 2.57 -4.69 -10.65
C GLN A 64 1.76 -4.12 -9.50
N MET A 65 2.03 -4.60 -8.29
CA MET A 65 1.43 -4.06 -7.08
C MET A 65 2.53 -3.77 -6.06
N HIS A 66 2.42 -2.62 -5.41
CA HIS A 66 3.44 -2.11 -4.51
C HIS A 66 2.79 -1.52 -3.24
N CYS A 67 3.47 -1.74 -2.12
CA CYS A 67 3.26 -1.03 -0.87
C CYS A 67 4.08 0.26 -0.93
N VAL A 68 3.43 1.43 -0.82
CA VAL A 68 4.10 2.74 -0.87
C VAL A 68 3.62 3.64 0.27
N ASP A 69 4.45 4.61 0.67
CA ASP A 69 4.09 5.58 1.71
C ASP A 69 3.04 6.59 1.22
N GLU A 70 3.16 7.03 -0.03
CA GLU A 70 2.28 8.02 -0.65
C GLU A 70 2.00 7.65 -2.11
N CYS A 71 0.80 7.98 -2.59
CA CYS A 71 0.43 7.79 -3.99
C CYS A 71 1.18 8.78 -4.90
N PRO A 72 1.86 8.32 -5.97
CA PRO A 72 2.51 9.20 -6.93
C PRO A 72 1.53 10.18 -7.61
N PRO A 73 1.94 11.42 -7.92
CA PRO A 73 1.05 12.43 -8.51
C PRO A 73 0.72 12.20 -9.99
N MET A 74 1.51 11.40 -10.72
CA MET A 74 1.26 11.05 -12.11
C MET A 74 0.56 9.68 -12.18
N LEU A 75 -0.59 9.60 -12.84
CA LEU A 75 -1.38 8.36 -12.91
C LEU A 75 -1.32 7.69 -14.29
N GLU A 76 -0.84 8.37 -15.31
CA GLU A 76 -0.60 7.79 -16.63
C GLU A 76 0.57 8.50 -17.32
N TYR A 77 1.48 7.75 -17.91
CA TYR A 77 2.60 8.31 -18.66
C TYR A 77 3.07 7.36 -19.78
N GLU A 78 3.50 7.95 -20.90
CA GLU A 78 4.11 7.21 -22.00
C GLU A 78 5.60 7.00 -21.71
N LEU A 79 6.05 5.76 -21.78
CA LEU A 79 7.45 5.37 -21.59
C LEU A 79 8.23 5.39 -22.90
N SER A 80 7.57 4.94 -23.97
CA SER A 80 8.08 4.92 -25.34
C SER A 80 6.90 4.78 -26.31
N PRO A 81 7.08 4.97 -27.63
CA PRO A 81 5.99 4.79 -28.59
C PRO A 81 5.31 3.43 -28.44
N GLY A 82 4.02 3.43 -28.14
CA GLY A 82 3.24 2.21 -27.89
C GLY A 82 3.34 1.64 -26.47
N GLN A 83 4.21 2.16 -25.59
CA GLN A 83 4.32 1.73 -24.19
C GLN A 83 3.75 2.78 -23.23
N VAL A 84 2.68 2.42 -22.51
CA VAL A 84 1.99 3.30 -21.57
C VAL A 84 1.96 2.65 -20.19
N ALA A 85 2.34 3.41 -19.18
CA ALA A 85 2.23 3.03 -17.78
C ALA A 85 1.04 3.75 -17.15
N LYS A 86 0.13 3.00 -16.52
CA LYS A 86 -1.01 3.53 -15.75
C LYS A 86 -0.87 3.13 -14.29
N MET A 87 -0.87 4.12 -13.42
CA MET A 87 -0.78 3.98 -11.97
C MET A 87 -2.14 4.30 -11.35
N ALA A 88 -2.56 3.52 -10.37
CA ALA A 88 -3.74 3.76 -9.57
C ALA A 88 -3.44 3.42 -8.11
N CYS A 89 -4.06 4.15 -7.18
CA CYS A 89 -3.86 3.96 -5.75
C CYS A 89 -5.19 3.70 -5.03
N CYS A 90 -5.13 2.98 -3.92
CA CYS A 90 -6.26 2.76 -3.02
C CYS A 90 -5.80 2.62 -1.56
N ASN A 91 -6.69 2.96 -0.63
CA ASN A 91 -6.40 3.08 0.81
C ASN A 91 -7.26 2.12 1.63
N THR A 92 -7.48 0.91 1.14
CA THR A 92 -8.27 -0.12 1.82
C THR A 92 -7.47 -1.42 1.87
N ASN A 93 -7.55 -2.15 2.98
CA ASN A 93 -6.76 -3.38 3.13
C ASN A 93 -7.02 -4.32 1.95
N LEU A 94 -5.93 -4.82 1.36
CA LEU A 94 -5.93 -5.78 0.27
C LEU A 94 -6.75 -5.31 -0.95
N CYS A 95 -6.73 -4.01 -1.23
CA CYS A 95 -7.38 -3.44 -2.41
C CYS A 95 -6.53 -3.59 -3.68
N VAL A 96 -7.18 -3.59 -4.84
CA VAL A 96 -6.53 -3.52 -6.16
C VAL A 96 -7.05 -2.30 -6.89
N ALA A 97 -6.19 -1.31 -7.08
CA ALA A 97 -6.59 -0.06 -7.67
C ALA A 97 -6.80 -0.20 -9.19
N GLY A 98 -7.82 0.47 -9.72
CA GLY A 98 -8.14 0.45 -11.15
C GLY A 98 -8.94 -0.77 -11.62
N GLU A 99 -9.37 -1.68 -10.73
CA GLU A 99 -10.46 -2.63 -11.04
C GLU A 99 -11.82 -1.92 -11.00
N HIS A 100 -12.02 -0.92 -11.86
CA HIS A 100 -13.38 -0.56 -12.23
C HIS A 100 -13.86 -1.58 -13.25
N LYS A 101 -14.73 -2.49 -12.81
CA LYS A 101 -15.82 -2.91 -13.71
C LYS A 101 -16.54 -1.63 -14.10
N SER A 102 -16.41 -1.23 -15.35
CA SER A 102 -17.39 -0.36 -15.98
C SER A 102 -18.74 -1.07 -15.87
N GLU A 103 -19.61 -0.58 -14.99
CA GLU A 103 -21.06 -0.70 -15.19
C GLU A 103 -21.52 0.38 -16.17
#